data_AF-A0A538CSL2-F1
#
_entry.id   AF-A0A538CSL2-F1
#
_cell.length_a   1.000
_cell.length_b   1.000
_cell.length_c   1.000
_cell.angle_alpha   90.00
_cell.angle_beta   90.00
_cell.angle_gamma   90.00
#
_symmetry.space_group_name_H-M   'P 1'
#
loop_
_entity.id
_entity.type
_entity.pdbx_description
1 polymer ?
#
loop_
_entity_poly.entity_id
_entity_poly.type
_entity_poly.pdbx_seq_one_letter_code
_entity_poly.pdbx_strand_id
1 'polypeptide(L)'
;MRIRLALLIAVLSAAFAATAASPAAKPKAYFCGAVKTTVLLWPHGHKTLRSFHVPAAHTPNIQVYRYDPNFAGGNLLLYADVRARVKTVKDYCEPGPSVPPSQITDAQTLKGKRAVSCSVGASQTFEVTTTSHGVTVRGREASRTLWIASMTRHGAAKVTYDGSACELGPSP
;
A
#
# COMPACT_ATOMS: atom_id res chain seq x y z
N MET A 1 -43.65 -61.50 -8.55
CA MET A 1 -44.06 -60.84 -7.29
C MET A 1 -43.09 -59.69 -7.05
N ARG A 2 -43.45 -58.44 -7.42
CA ARG A 2 -43.69 -57.28 -6.53
C ARG A 2 -42.57 -57.14 -5.45
N ILE A 3 -41.82 -56.05 -5.33
CA ILE A 3 -42.29 -54.70 -4.97
C ILE A 3 -41.25 -53.65 -5.41
N ARG A 4 -41.76 -52.55 -5.97
CA ARG A 4 -41.07 -51.29 -6.27
C ARG A 4 -40.85 -50.50 -4.97
N LEU A 5 -39.67 -49.93 -4.73
CA LEU A 5 -39.46 -48.91 -3.68
C LEU A 5 -38.34 -47.96 -4.14
N ALA A 6 -38.72 -46.93 -4.91
CA ALA A 6 -38.98 -45.57 -4.43
C ALA A 6 -37.67 -44.77 -4.25
N LEU A 7 -37.33 -44.09 -5.34
CA LEU A 7 -36.27 -43.11 -5.52
C LEU A 7 -36.50 -41.92 -4.56
N LEU A 8 -35.59 -41.68 -3.62
CA LEU A 8 -35.58 -40.49 -2.77
C LEU A 8 -34.63 -39.45 -3.39
N ILE A 9 -35.20 -38.51 -4.12
CA ILE A 9 -34.51 -37.35 -4.67
C ILE A 9 -34.31 -36.36 -3.52
N ALA A 10 -33.08 -36.29 -2.98
CA ALA A 10 -32.69 -35.24 -2.05
C ALA A 10 -32.30 -33.98 -2.85
N VAL A 11 -33.23 -33.03 -2.96
CA VAL A 11 -32.95 -31.68 -3.47
C VAL A 11 -32.23 -30.91 -2.35
N LEU A 12 -30.90 -30.95 -2.34
CA LEU A 12 -30.10 -30.15 -1.41
C LEU A 12 -30.05 -28.70 -1.91
N SER A 13 -30.82 -27.83 -1.25
CA SER A 13 -30.87 -26.40 -1.52
C SER A 13 -29.50 -25.76 -1.31
N ALA A 14 -28.87 -25.28 -2.38
CA ALA A 14 -27.67 -24.45 -2.31
C ALA A 14 -28.05 -23.07 -1.77
N ALA A 15 -27.99 -22.90 -0.45
CA ALA A 15 -28.04 -21.59 0.18
C ALA A 15 -26.74 -20.84 -0.17
N PHE A 16 -26.79 -19.99 -1.19
CA PHE A 16 -25.74 -19.02 -1.44
C PHE A 16 -25.70 -18.04 -0.27
N ALA A 17 -24.76 -18.24 0.65
CA ALA A 17 -24.43 -17.24 1.64
C ALA A 17 -23.82 -16.03 0.89
N ALA A 18 -24.64 -15.02 0.66
CA ALA A 18 -24.18 -13.72 0.22
C ALA A 18 -23.36 -13.12 1.37
N THR A 19 -22.04 -13.34 1.34
CA THR A 19 -21.11 -12.67 2.24
C THR A 19 -21.22 -11.18 1.96
N ALA A 20 -21.93 -10.46 2.83
CA ALA A 20 -22.01 -9.01 2.78
C ALA A 20 -20.58 -8.46 2.83
N ALA A 21 -20.11 -7.91 1.72
CA ALA A 21 -18.83 -7.24 1.66
C ALA A 21 -18.93 -6.01 2.59
N SER A 22 -18.28 -6.09 3.75
CA SER A 22 -18.14 -4.95 4.66
C SER A 22 -17.66 -3.72 3.86
N PRO A 23 -18.23 -2.52 4.09
CA PRO A 23 -17.83 -1.34 3.35
C PRO A 23 -16.33 -1.12 3.51
N ALA A 24 -15.60 -1.12 2.40
CA ALA A 24 -14.17 -0.92 2.40
C ALA A 24 -13.85 0.43 3.06
N ALA A 25 -12.90 0.43 4.00
CA ALA A 25 -12.48 1.66 4.67
C ALA A 25 -12.07 2.72 3.63
N LYS A 26 -12.67 3.91 3.70
CA LYS A 26 -12.36 5.01 2.77
C LYS A 26 -10.89 5.42 2.93
N PRO A 27 -10.09 5.45 1.86
CA PRO A 27 -8.70 5.89 1.93
C PRO A 27 -8.60 7.36 2.35
N LYS A 28 -7.56 7.70 3.12
CA LYS A 28 -7.17 9.09 3.38
C LYS A 28 -6.12 9.50 2.35
N ALA A 29 -6.37 10.57 1.60
CA ALA A 29 -5.45 11.06 0.58
C ALA A 29 -4.61 12.26 1.08
N TYR A 30 -3.35 12.27 0.71
CA TYR A 30 -2.38 13.33 1.03
C TYR A 30 -1.66 13.77 -0.25
N PHE A 31 -1.62 15.07 -0.50
CA PHE A 31 -0.93 15.66 -1.63
C PHE A 31 0.36 16.32 -1.15
N CYS A 32 1.51 15.80 -1.58
CA CYS A 32 2.81 16.14 -0.98
C CYS A 32 3.78 16.93 -1.89
N GLY A 33 3.31 17.41 -3.04
CA GLY A 33 4.11 18.24 -3.96
C GLY A 33 5.33 17.54 -4.58
N ALA A 34 5.42 16.21 -4.55
CA ALA A 34 6.63 15.47 -4.96
C ALA A 34 6.46 14.80 -6.32
N VAL A 35 7.33 15.15 -7.28
CA VAL A 35 7.38 14.56 -8.63
C VAL A 35 8.27 13.32 -8.71
N LYS A 36 9.26 13.20 -7.82
CA LYS A 36 10.10 12.01 -7.68
C LYS A 36 10.09 11.54 -6.23
N THR A 37 9.75 10.27 -6.01
CA THR A 37 9.55 9.71 -4.67
C THR A 37 10.17 8.34 -4.55
N THR A 38 10.58 7.96 -3.34
CA THR A 38 10.94 6.57 -3.03
C THR A 38 10.03 6.02 -1.94
N VAL A 39 9.41 4.86 -2.20
CA VAL A 39 8.64 4.11 -1.20
C VAL A 39 9.51 2.99 -0.63
N LEU A 40 9.63 2.95 0.69
CA LEU A 40 10.39 1.96 1.46
C LEU A 40 9.44 1.04 2.23
N LEU A 41 9.66 -0.27 2.11
CA LEU A 41 8.93 -1.30 2.84
C LEU A 41 9.83 -1.87 3.93
N TRP A 42 9.36 -1.80 5.17
CA TRP A 42 10.05 -2.31 6.35
C TRP A 42 9.25 -3.42 7.04
N PRO A 43 9.33 -4.68 6.58
CA PRO A 43 8.64 -5.85 7.15
C PRO A 43 8.75 -6.01 8.66
N HIS A 44 9.91 -5.64 9.22
CA HIS A 44 10.22 -5.81 10.64
C HIS A 44 10.57 -4.48 11.30
N GLY A 45 10.21 -3.36 10.66
CA GLY A 45 10.71 -2.05 11.04
C GLY A 45 12.22 -1.92 10.79
N HIS A 46 12.83 -0.91 11.42
CA HIS A 46 14.27 -0.67 11.39
C HIS A 46 14.74 0.03 12.67
N LYS A 47 16.03 -0.16 12.99
CA LYS A 47 16.73 0.63 14.01
C LYS A 47 17.01 2.04 13.48
N THR A 48 17.53 2.92 14.32
CA THR A 48 18.02 4.24 13.88
C THR A 48 19.05 4.06 12.77
N LEU A 49 18.85 4.74 11.64
CA LEU A 49 19.80 4.76 10.53
C LEU A 49 20.57 6.07 10.62
N ARG A 50 21.68 6.06 11.36
CA ARG A 50 22.46 7.27 11.68
C ARG A 50 22.99 7.97 10.43
N SER A 51 23.46 7.22 9.43
CA SER A 51 23.99 7.76 8.17
C SER A 51 22.97 8.60 7.38
N PHE A 52 21.68 8.43 7.69
CA PHE A 52 20.57 9.02 6.94
C PHE A 52 19.66 9.89 7.83
N HIS A 53 20.03 10.08 9.11
CA HIS A 53 19.24 10.81 10.10
C HIS A 53 17.79 10.32 10.24
N VAL A 54 17.56 9.02 10.04
CA VAL A 54 16.22 8.43 10.17
C VAL A 54 16.07 7.81 11.57
N PRO A 55 15.07 8.23 12.38
CA PRO A 55 14.83 7.68 13.70
C PRO A 55 14.37 6.22 13.62
N ALA A 56 14.53 5.46 14.70
CA ALA A 56 14.07 4.07 14.74
C ALA A 56 12.54 3.96 14.56
N ALA A 57 12.11 2.92 13.84
CA ALA A 57 10.71 2.55 13.71
C ALA A 57 10.57 1.03 13.85
N HIS A 58 10.19 0.56 15.04
CA HIS A 58 10.20 -0.88 15.38
C HIS A 58 8.98 -1.67 14.89
N THR A 59 7.97 -0.98 14.37
CA THR A 59 6.75 -1.62 13.83
C THR A 59 6.88 -1.81 12.32
N PRO A 60 6.31 -2.87 11.74
CA PRO A 60 6.23 -3.00 10.29
C PRO A 60 5.58 -1.75 9.69
N ASN A 61 6.25 -1.13 8.73
CA ASN A 61 5.85 0.19 8.23
C ASN A 61 6.20 0.41 6.76
N ILE A 62 5.49 1.37 6.17
CA ILE A 62 5.73 1.90 4.83
C ILE A 62 6.12 3.37 5.02
N GLN A 63 7.19 3.79 4.35
CA GLN A 63 7.65 5.18 4.34
C GLN A 63 7.76 5.66 2.91
N VAL A 64 7.35 6.89 2.67
CA VAL A 64 7.48 7.54 1.36
C VAL A 64 8.32 8.79 1.54
N TYR A 65 9.35 8.91 0.74
CA TYR A 65 10.28 10.04 0.75
C TYR A 65 10.18 10.79 -0.58
N ARG A 66 10.47 12.10 -0.55
CA ARG A 66 10.98 12.78 -1.73
C ARG A 66 12.30 12.10 -2.11
N TYR A 67 12.51 11.84 -3.39
CA TYR A 67 13.65 11.05 -3.82
C TYR A 67 14.97 11.65 -3.33
N ASP A 68 15.70 10.83 -2.58
CA ASP A 68 17.04 11.05 -2.10
C ASP A 68 17.68 9.66 -1.99
N PRO A 69 18.82 9.39 -2.65
CA PRO A 69 19.46 8.08 -2.60
C PRO A 69 19.89 7.66 -1.19
N ASN A 70 20.02 8.62 -0.28
CA ASN A 70 20.38 8.43 1.12
C ASN A 70 19.19 8.50 2.07
N PHE A 71 17.95 8.62 1.58
CA PHE A 71 16.74 8.61 2.43
C PHE A 71 16.80 9.59 3.61
N ALA A 72 17.35 10.80 3.40
CA ALA A 72 17.51 11.77 4.46
C ALA A 72 16.18 12.01 5.20
N GLY A 73 16.18 11.95 6.53
CA GLY A 73 14.95 12.05 7.35
C GLY A 73 14.08 13.29 7.04
N GLY A 74 14.70 14.41 6.64
CA GLY A 74 14.00 15.63 6.23
C GLY A 74 13.19 15.50 4.92
N ASN A 75 13.45 14.47 4.12
CA ASN A 75 12.72 14.17 2.90
C ASN A 75 11.52 13.22 3.11
N LEU A 76 11.26 12.77 4.34
CA LEU A 76 10.08 11.95 4.64
C LEU A 76 8.81 12.74 4.31
N LEU A 77 7.93 12.16 3.49
CA LEU A 77 6.63 12.76 3.14
C LEU A 77 5.51 12.10 3.93
N LEU A 78 5.54 10.76 4.01
CA LEU A 78 4.50 9.94 4.61
C LEU A 78 5.12 8.76 5.35
N TYR A 79 4.64 8.53 6.57
CA TYR A 79 4.86 7.31 7.34
C TYR A 79 3.50 6.67 7.60
N ALA A 80 3.39 5.36 7.39
CA ALA A 80 2.21 4.59 7.76
C ALA A 80 2.62 3.21 8.29
N ASP A 81 2.07 2.80 9.43
CA ASP A 81 2.37 1.49 10.03
C ASP A 81 1.15 0.59 10.20
N VAL A 82 1.43 -0.68 10.47
CA VAL A 82 0.41 -1.72 10.66
C VAL A 82 -0.42 -1.56 11.94
N ARG A 83 -0.08 -0.60 12.81
CA ARG A 83 -0.88 -0.19 13.97
C ARG A 83 -1.77 1.02 13.65
N ALA A 84 -1.94 1.33 12.36
CA ALA A 84 -2.72 2.46 11.84
C ALA A 84 -2.18 3.84 12.27
N ARG A 85 -0.90 3.94 12.64
CA ARG A 85 -0.27 5.25 12.85
C ARG A 85 0.14 5.80 11.48
N VAL A 86 -0.41 6.96 11.15
CA VAL A 86 -0.08 7.71 9.93
C VAL A 86 0.48 9.06 10.33
N LYS A 87 1.63 9.43 9.76
CA LYS A 87 2.25 10.76 9.93
C LYS A 87 2.60 11.31 8.56
N THR A 88 2.26 12.57 8.33
CA THR A 88 2.72 13.34 7.18
C THR A 88 3.55 14.52 7.65
N VAL A 89 4.45 15.00 6.78
CA VAL A 89 5.12 16.28 7.02
C VAL A 89 4.19 17.39 6.56
N LYS A 90 3.63 18.12 7.53
CA LYS A 90 2.56 19.11 7.30
C LYS A 90 2.94 20.20 6.30
N ASP A 91 4.19 20.65 6.31
CA ASP A 91 4.65 21.76 5.46
C ASP A 91 4.64 21.42 3.96
N TYR A 92 4.62 20.13 3.62
CA TYR A 92 4.62 19.67 2.24
C TYR A 92 3.35 18.91 1.87
N CYS A 93 2.60 18.40 2.84
CA CYS A 93 1.50 17.48 2.63
C CYS A 93 0.16 18.03 3.14
N GLU A 94 -0.77 18.22 2.22
CA GLU A 94 -2.15 18.64 2.52
C GLU A 94 -3.13 17.48 2.30
N PRO A 95 -4.23 17.39 3.08
CA PRO A 95 -5.31 16.47 2.79
C PRO A 95 -5.95 16.76 1.43
N GLY A 96 -6.31 15.71 0.69
CA GLY A 96 -6.97 15.86 -0.62
C GLY A 96 -8.13 14.87 -0.80
N PRO A 97 -8.86 14.98 -1.93
CA PRO A 97 -9.87 13.99 -2.29
C PRO A 97 -9.21 12.66 -2.68
N SER A 98 -9.81 11.55 -2.23
CA SER A 98 -9.47 10.23 -2.74
C SER A 98 -10.21 9.98 -4.06
N VAL A 99 -9.57 9.26 -4.98
CA VAL A 99 -10.16 8.84 -6.25
C VAL A 99 -10.23 7.31 -6.33
N PRO A 100 -11.12 6.75 -7.15
CA PRO A 100 -11.16 5.31 -7.38
C PRO A 100 -9.80 4.78 -7.90
N PRO A 101 -9.36 3.59 -7.46
CA PRO A 101 -8.17 2.94 -8.04
C PRO A 101 -8.31 2.76 -9.55
N SER A 102 -7.26 3.09 -10.31
CA SER A 102 -7.04 2.53 -11.64
C SER A 102 -6.16 1.28 -11.57
N GLN A 103 -6.20 0.46 -12.62
CA GLN A 103 -5.18 -0.58 -12.82
C GLN A 103 -3.80 0.06 -13.04
N ILE A 104 -2.75 -0.71 -12.73
CA ILE A 104 -1.35 -0.38 -13.04
C ILE A 104 -1.04 -1.00 -14.40
N THR A 105 -0.62 -0.18 -15.37
CA THR A 105 -0.50 -0.58 -16.78
C THR A 105 0.63 -1.57 -17.02
N ASP A 106 1.84 -1.28 -16.52
CA ASP A 106 3.00 -2.19 -16.61
C ASP A 106 3.37 -2.73 -15.22
N ALA A 107 2.54 -3.65 -14.71
CA ALA A 107 2.61 -4.05 -13.30
C ALA A 107 3.81 -4.98 -13.01
N GLN A 108 4.77 -4.48 -12.22
CA GLN A 108 5.84 -5.26 -11.60
C GLN A 108 5.55 -5.44 -10.11
N THR A 109 5.91 -6.58 -9.51
CA THR A 109 5.62 -6.86 -8.09
C THR A 109 6.84 -7.39 -7.35
N LEU A 110 7.17 -6.74 -6.23
CA LEU A 110 8.25 -7.13 -5.34
C LEU A 110 7.71 -7.44 -3.94
N LYS A 111 8.38 -8.35 -3.23
CA LYS A 111 8.03 -8.78 -1.87
C LYS A 111 9.17 -8.51 -0.89
N GLY A 112 8.82 -8.33 0.39
CA GLY A 112 9.78 -8.17 1.49
C GLY A 112 10.32 -6.74 1.64
N LYS A 113 11.50 -6.61 2.27
CA LYS A 113 12.19 -5.32 2.48
C LYS A 113 12.67 -4.80 1.13
N ARG A 114 12.09 -3.70 0.64
CA ARG A 114 12.36 -3.17 -0.71
C ARG A 114 12.22 -1.65 -0.74
N ALA A 115 12.83 -1.04 -1.76
CA ALA A 115 12.61 0.32 -2.16
C ALA A 115 12.11 0.34 -3.62
N VAL A 116 11.17 1.23 -3.94
CA VAL A 116 10.77 1.52 -5.32
C VAL A 116 10.79 3.03 -5.49
N SER A 117 11.46 3.50 -6.53
CA SER A 117 11.50 4.93 -6.87
C SER A 117 10.59 5.18 -8.05
N CYS A 118 9.79 6.24 -8.01
CA CYS A 118 8.89 6.62 -9.08
C CYS A 118 9.14 8.08 -9.46
N SER A 119 9.17 8.36 -10.76
CA SER A 119 9.32 9.70 -11.32
C SER A 119 8.15 9.98 -12.26
N VAL A 120 7.53 11.15 -12.08
CA VAL A 120 6.34 11.55 -12.83
C VAL A 120 6.42 13.01 -13.26
N GLY A 121 5.56 13.41 -14.19
CA GLY A 121 5.54 14.78 -14.73
C GLY A 121 4.82 15.77 -13.81
N ALA A 122 3.92 15.28 -12.95
CA ALA A 122 3.18 16.06 -11.97
C ALA A 122 3.32 15.50 -10.55
N SER A 123 2.84 16.25 -9.55
CA SER A 123 2.94 15.82 -8.15
C SER A 123 2.16 14.54 -7.87
N GLN A 124 2.76 13.65 -7.08
CA GLN A 124 2.09 12.44 -6.62
C GLN A 124 1.12 12.72 -5.47
N THR A 125 0.02 11.96 -5.46
CA THR A 125 -0.92 11.86 -4.32
C THR A 125 -0.77 10.50 -3.66
N PHE A 126 -0.77 10.45 -2.34
CA PHE A 126 -0.68 9.22 -1.56
C PHE A 126 -1.98 8.93 -0.85
N GLU A 127 -2.52 7.73 -1.04
CA GLU A 127 -3.74 7.27 -0.38
C GLU A 127 -3.44 6.15 0.58
N VAL A 128 -3.85 6.35 1.83
CA VAL A 128 -3.61 5.42 2.92
C VAL A 128 -4.91 4.76 3.34
N THR A 129 -4.92 3.44 3.28
CA THR A 129 -5.98 2.60 3.85
C THR A 129 -5.40 1.79 4.98
N THR A 130 -5.94 1.96 6.19
CA THR A 130 -5.59 1.19 7.37
C THR A 130 -6.74 0.26 7.73
N THR A 131 -6.43 -1.01 8.02
CA THR A 131 -7.41 -2.01 8.45
C THR A 131 -6.93 -2.71 9.72
N SER A 132 -7.76 -3.58 10.26
CA SER A 132 -7.33 -4.54 11.30
C SER A 132 -6.21 -5.47 10.83
N HIS A 133 -6.02 -5.68 9.52
CA HIS A 133 -5.06 -6.63 8.98
C HIS A 133 -3.72 -5.99 8.58
N GLY A 134 -3.67 -4.67 8.41
CA GLY A 134 -2.46 -3.97 8.02
C GLY A 134 -2.69 -2.59 7.44
N VAL A 135 -1.75 -2.16 6.61
CA VAL A 135 -1.77 -0.87 5.94
C VAL A 135 -1.46 -1.03 4.46
N THR A 136 -2.18 -0.28 3.64
CA THR A 136 -1.94 -0.14 2.21
C THR A 136 -1.73 1.33 1.90
N VAL A 137 -0.69 1.63 1.13
CA VAL A 137 -0.43 2.96 0.61
C VAL A 137 -0.41 2.88 -0.92
N ARG A 138 -1.16 3.75 -1.58
CA ARG A 138 -1.20 3.87 -3.03
C ARG A 138 -0.64 5.21 -3.46
N GLY A 139 0.32 5.22 -4.38
CA GLY A 139 0.79 6.44 -5.04
C GLY A 139 0.13 6.63 -6.40
N ARG A 140 -0.25 7.86 -6.70
CA ARG A 140 -0.93 8.24 -7.94
C ARG A 140 -0.33 9.48 -8.57
N GLU A 141 -0.40 9.58 -9.88
CA GLU A 141 -0.34 10.85 -10.62
C GLU A 141 -1.73 11.10 -11.22
N ALA A 142 -2.40 12.19 -10.81
CA ALA A 142 -3.81 12.41 -11.13
C ALA A 142 -4.66 11.14 -10.86
N SER A 143 -5.36 10.58 -11.84
CA SER A 143 -6.15 9.35 -11.71
C SER A 143 -5.35 8.05 -11.92
N ARG A 144 -4.10 8.13 -12.39
CA ARG A 144 -3.26 6.96 -12.69
C ARG A 144 -2.61 6.43 -11.42
N THR A 145 -2.87 5.16 -11.09
CA THR A 145 -2.12 4.43 -10.06
C THR A 145 -0.72 4.12 -10.56
N LEU A 146 0.30 4.58 -9.83
CA LEU A 146 1.71 4.31 -10.13
C LEU A 146 2.20 3.10 -9.34
N TRP A 147 1.78 2.98 -8.09
CA TRP A 147 2.21 1.90 -7.21
C TRP A 147 1.23 1.68 -6.05
N ILE A 148 1.23 0.46 -5.53
CA ILE A 148 0.48 0.03 -4.36
C ILE A 148 1.43 -0.76 -3.46
N ALA A 149 1.76 -0.20 -2.30
CA ALA A 149 2.50 -0.87 -1.24
C ALA A 149 1.53 -1.39 -0.17
N SER A 150 1.78 -2.59 0.33
CA SER A 150 0.96 -3.24 1.36
C SER A 150 1.85 -3.90 2.39
N MET A 151 1.42 -3.83 3.65
CA MET A 151 2.11 -4.39 4.80
C MET A 151 1.07 -5.00 5.75
N THR A 152 1.21 -6.28 6.07
CA THR A 152 0.36 -6.95 7.07
C THR A 152 0.94 -6.80 8.47
N ARG A 153 0.11 -6.97 9.51
CA ARG A 153 0.56 -6.94 10.91
C ARG A 153 1.72 -7.89 11.24
N HIS A 154 1.84 -8.98 10.49
CA HIS A 154 2.90 -9.98 10.65
C HIS A 154 4.14 -9.71 9.78
N GLY A 155 4.20 -8.57 9.09
CA GLY A 155 5.36 -8.17 8.29
C GLY A 155 5.38 -8.71 6.87
N ALA A 156 4.28 -9.33 6.38
CA ALA A 156 4.21 -9.67 4.96
C ALA A 156 4.08 -8.36 4.16
N ALA A 157 5.10 -8.05 3.36
CA ALA A 157 5.24 -6.80 2.65
C ALA A 157 5.28 -7.04 1.14
N LYS A 158 4.58 -6.20 0.37
CA LYS A 158 4.57 -6.25 -1.09
C LYS A 158 4.37 -4.86 -1.67
N VAL A 159 5.09 -4.54 -2.75
CA VAL A 159 4.84 -3.37 -3.59
C VAL A 159 4.61 -3.83 -5.03
N THR A 160 3.53 -3.35 -5.63
CA THR A 160 3.27 -3.47 -7.06
C THR A 160 3.39 -2.09 -7.68
N TYR A 161 4.12 -1.92 -8.78
CA TYR A 161 4.39 -0.63 -9.40
C TYR A 161 4.37 -0.68 -10.93
N ASP A 162 4.23 0.47 -11.56
CA ASP A 162 4.26 0.68 -13.00
C ASP A 162 5.72 0.77 -13.49
N GLY A 163 6.20 -0.24 -14.21
CA GLY A 163 7.57 -0.32 -14.73
C GLY A 163 7.94 0.77 -15.73
N SER A 164 6.95 1.49 -16.28
CA SER A 164 7.20 2.64 -17.16
C SER A 164 7.49 3.96 -16.41
N ALA A 165 7.10 4.04 -15.13
CA ALA A 165 7.23 5.25 -14.31
C ALA A 165 8.07 5.03 -13.03
N CYS A 166 8.31 3.76 -12.68
CA CYS A 166 8.96 3.35 -11.46
C CYS A 166 10.01 2.28 -11.71
N GLU A 167 11.03 2.28 -10.86
CA GLU A 167 12.16 1.37 -10.90
C GLU A 167 12.52 0.87 -9.50
N LEU A 168 13.33 -0.18 -9.43
CA LEU A 168 13.89 -0.64 -8.16
C LEU A 168 14.72 0.50 -7.55
N GLY A 169 14.36 0.90 -6.33
CA GLY A 169 15.08 1.94 -5.61
C GLY A 169 16.38 1.44 -4.98
N PRO A 170 17.18 2.36 -4.40
CA PRO A 170 18.38 1.98 -3.64
C PRO A 170 18.00 1.04 -2.49
N SER A 171 18.87 0.08 -2.15
CA SER A 171 18.59 -0.76 -0.99
C SER A 171 18.53 0.09 0.27
N PRO A 172 17.46 -0.02 1.07
CA PRO A 172 17.44 0.52 2.42
C PRO A 172 18.16 -0.43 3.39
#